data_AF-A0A2G6CLB3-F1
#
_entry.id   AF-A0A2G6CLB3-F1
#
_cell.length_a   1.000
_cell.length_b   1.000
_cell.length_c   1.000
_cell.angle_alpha   90.00
_cell.angle_beta   90.00
_cell.angle_gamma   90.00
#
_symmetry.space_group_name_H-M   'P 1'
#
loop_
_entity.id
_entity.type
_entity.pdbx_description
1 polymer ?
#
loop_
_entity_poly.entity_id
_entity_poly.type
_entity_poly.pdbx_seq_one_letter_code
_entity_poly.pdbx_strand_id
1 'polypeptide(L)'
;MGLLVVALAITGGCFGQTRGDRVVVATAARGATESGEPLTSFTTRQGWTVKLQKAKLALGPIYFFENKPTAWYKRLLSINKAYAHAGGNELKGAVLLEVLEQYPVDLLASTPTDTGVVPALGGLAQAVELELHPVGQVAPGAPESAYALLGKETIYLEGQADKEGQTVRFAGRLSIPDVGTKRIVPNIHAELDLAGATAESGRLVLSVLVDQVLANVRFDTLTQEKDGVYALDDEGAQAHTALLLGLRSRYSYSAAWARSVERGE
;
A
#
# COMPACT_ATOMS: atom_id res chain seq x y z
N MET A 1 -33.79 -25.64 65.50
CA MET A 1 -32.46 -25.24 64.97
C MET A 1 -32.20 -26.07 63.72
N GLY A 2 -32.35 -25.47 62.54
CA GLY A 2 -32.04 -26.11 61.26
C GLY A 2 -31.32 -25.08 60.38
N LEU A 3 -30.03 -25.33 60.12
CA LEU A 3 -29.13 -24.44 59.39
C LEU A 3 -29.27 -24.77 57.89
N LEU A 4 -29.85 -23.86 57.10
CA LEU A 4 -29.94 -23.99 55.65
C LEU A 4 -28.70 -23.30 55.03
N VAL A 5 -27.74 -24.10 54.54
CA VAL A 5 -26.58 -23.60 53.81
C VAL A 5 -26.94 -23.53 52.33
N VAL A 6 -27.08 -22.33 51.79
CA VAL A 6 -27.26 -22.08 50.35
C VAL A 6 -25.87 -21.96 49.72
N ALA A 7 -25.48 -22.97 48.94
CA ALA A 7 -24.27 -22.94 48.13
C ALA A 7 -24.55 -22.16 46.83
N LEU A 8 -23.99 -20.95 46.74
CA LEU A 8 -24.05 -20.11 45.55
C LEU A 8 -22.97 -20.58 44.56
N ALA A 9 -23.36 -21.35 43.54
CA ALA A 9 -22.47 -21.75 42.46
C ALA A 9 -22.23 -20.56 41.51
N ILE A 10 -21.08 -19.91 41.65
CA ILE A 10 -20.60 -18.90 40.71
C ILE A 10 -20.13 -19.64 39.45
N THR A 11 -21.03 -19.80 38.48
CA THR A 11 -20.66 -20.18 37.11
C THR A 11 -20.06 -18.96 36.42
N GLY A 12 -18.79 -18.70 36.71
CA GLY A 12 -17.97 -17.77 35.94
C GLY A 12 -17.74 -18.33 34.54
N GLY A 13 -18.72 -18.18 33.66
CA GLY A 13 -18.53 -18.38 32.24
C GLY A 13 -17.52 -17.35 31.75
N CYS A 14 -16.32 -17.79 31.39
CA CYS A 14 -15.42 -17.04 30.52
C CYS A 14 -16.18 -16.75 29.22
N PHE A 15 -16.84 -15.60 29.13
CA PHE A 15 -17.21 -15.01 27.85
C PHE A 15 -15.89 -14.62 27.16
N GLY A 16 -15.31 -15.57 26.44
CA GLY A 16 -14.30 -15.26 25.46
C GLY A 16 -14.93 -14.28 24.47
N GLN A 17 -14.42 -13.05 24.43
CA GLN A 17 -14.71 -12.13 23.33
C GLN A 17 -14.35 -12.86 22.04
N THR A 18 -15.37 -13.31 21.32
CA THR A 18 -15.21 -13.79 19.96
C THR A 18 -14.68 -12.61 19.15
N ARG A 19 -13.39 -12.70 18.79
CA ARG A 19 -12.73 -11.86 17.78
C ARG A 19 -13.70 -11.73 16.59
N GLY A 20 -13.89 -10.52 16.08
CA GLY A 20 -15.07 -10.12 15.28
C GLY A 20 -15.50 -11.08 14.15
N ASP A 21 -16.78 -10.97 13.77
CA ASP A 21 -17.44 -11.88 12.84
C ASP A 21 -16.66 -12.08 11.54
N ARG A 22 -16.67 -13.31 11.00
CA ARG A 22 -16.02 -13.60 9.72
C ARG A 22 -16.82 -12.97 8.58
N VAL A 23 -16.15 -12.22 7.73
CA VAL A 23 -16.72 -11.58 6.54
C VAL A 23 -15.88 -11.91 5.31
N VAL A 24 -16.37 -11.55 4.14
CA VAL A 24 -15.63 -11.61 2.87
C VAL A 24 -15.59 -10.23 2.24
N VAL A 25 -14.45 -9.86 1.69
CA VAL A 25 -14.22 -8.51 1.15
C VAL A 25 -13.64 -8.62 -0.25
N ALA A 26 -14.30 -7.97 -1.21
CA ALA A 26 -13.73 -7.77 -2.53
C ALA A 26 -12.68 -6.66 -2.47
N THR A 27 -11.48 -6.94 -3.00
CA THR A 27 -10.34 -6.02 -2.97
C THR A 27 -9.88 -5.65 -4.38
N ALA A 28 -9.32 -4.46 -4.53
CA ALA A 28 -8.63 -4.03 -5.74
C ALA A 28 -7.53 -3.00 -5.44
N ALA A 29 -6.71 -2.74 -6.45
CA ALA A 29 -5.71 -1.69 -6.44
C ALA A 29 -5.78 -0.80 -7.69
N ARG A 30 -5.38 0.47 -7.56
CA ARG A 30 -5.31 1.42 -8.68
C ARG A 30 -4.22 2.47 -8.48
N GLY A 31 -3.85 3.16 -9.56
CA GLY A 31 -3.21 4.47 -9.42
C GLY A 31 -4.23 5.57 -9.11
N ALA A 32 -3.77 6.63 -8.45
CA ALA A 32 -4.49 7.88 -8.25
C ALA A 32 -3.51 9.03 -8.04
N THR A 33 -4.01 10.26 -7.99
CA THR A 33 -3.28 11.43 -7.47
C THR A 33 -3.90 11.84 -6.15
N GLU A 34 -3.16 12.54 -5.28
CA GLU A 34 -3.70 13.05 -4.02
C GLU A 34 -4.88 14.03 -4.25
N SER A 35 -4.79 14.84 -5.30
CA SER A 35 -5.82 15.82 -5.68
C SER A 35 -7.02 15.22 -6.43
N GLY A 36 -6.93 13.97 -6.88
CA GLY A 36 -7.92 13.36 -7.78
C GLY A 36 -7.81 13.80 -9.25
N GLU A 37 -6.78 14.55 -9.61
CA GLU A 37 -6.41 14.85 -11.00
C GLU A 37 -6.15 13.59 -11.84
N PRO A 38 -6.38 13.64 -13.17
CA PRO A 38 -6.05 12.53 -14.06
C PRO A 38 -4.57 12.16 -13.99
N LEU A 39 -4.27 10.86 -13.86
CA LEU A 39 -2.91 10.33 -13.86
C LEU A 39 -2.15 10.55 -15.17
N THR A 40 -2.85 10.95 -16.22
CA THR A 40 -2.26 11.31 -17.51
C THR A 40 -1.47 12.61 -17.45
N SER A 41 -1.71 13.49 -16.47
CA SER A 41 -0.96 14.74 -16.28
C SER A 41 -1.12 15.28 -14.86
N PHE A 42 -0.02 15.43 -14.11
CA PHE A 42 -0.02 16.03 -12.76
C PHE A 42 1.27 16.82 -12.50
N THR A 43 1.27 17.69 -11.50
CA THR A 43 2.46 18.47 -11.12
C THR A 43 3.11 17.91 -9.86
N THR A 44 4.42 17.65 -9.90
CA THR A 44 5.17 17.20 -8.72
C THR A 44 5.51 18.37 -7.80
N ARG A 45 5.88 18.08 -6.54
CA ARG A 45 6.34 19.11 -5.59
C ARG A 45 7.59 19.88 -6.08
N GLN A 46 8.38 19.28 -6.97
CA GLN A 46 9.53 19.94 -7.60
C GLN A 46 9.14 20.89 -8.77
N GLY A 47 7.84 21.02 -9.08
CA GLY A 47 7.31 21.89 -10.12
C GLY A 47 7.36 21.30 -11.53
N TRP A 48 7.54 19.98 -11.65
CA TRP A 48 7.50 19.30 -12.95
C TRP A 48 6.08 18.91 -13.31
N THR A 49 5.62 19.26 -14.50
CA THR A 49 4.41 18.68 -15.08
C THR A 49 4.76 17.33 -15.70
N VAL A 50 4.29 16.25 -15.10
CA VAL A 50 4.58 14.88 -15.53
C VAL A 50 3.39 14.30 -16.29
N LYS A 51 3.68 13.71 -17.45
CA LYS A 51 2.72 12.95 -18.27
C LYS A 51 3.22 11.54 -18.43
N LEU A 52 2.54 10.60 -17.78
CA LEU A 52 2.90 9.18 -17.85
C LEU A 52 2.26 8.52 -19.07
N GLN A 53 3.05 7.68 -19.74
CA GLN A 53 2.62 6.86 -20.87
C GLN A 53 2.45 5.40 -20.43
N LYS A 54 3.32 4.92 -19.54
CA LYS A 54 3.21 3.60 -18.91
C LYS A 54 3.56 3.73 -17.44
N ALA A 55 2.77 3.10 -16.59
CA ALA A 55 3.09 2.96 -15.18
C ALA A 55 2.52 1.63 -14.66
N LYS A 56 3.41 0.70 -14.31
CA LYS A 56 3.02 -0.59 -13.72
C LYS A 56 3.78 -0.83 -12.42
N LEU A 57 3.09 -1.44 -11.46
CA LEU A 57 3.64 -1.77 -10.15
C LEU A 57 3.28 -3.22 -9.78
N ALA A 58 4.26 -3.99 -9.31
CA ALA A 58 4.05 -5.25 -8.64
C ALA A 58 3.65 -4.96 -7.18
N LEU A 59 2.36 -5.12 -6.87
CA LEU A 59 1.78 -4.69 -5.60
C LEU A 59 1.34 -5.92 -4.77
N GLY A 60 1.74 -5.97 -3.50
CA GLY A 60 1.35 -7.02 -2.56
C GLY A 60 2.56 -7.84 -2.07
N PRO A 61 2.44 -8.53 -0.92
CA PRO A 61 1.26 -8.70 -0.06
C PRO A 61 0.71 -7.42 0.61
N ILE A 62 -0.53 -7.46 1.09
CA ILE A 62 -1.22 -6.34 1.77
C ILE A 62 -1.88 -6.85 3.04
N TYR A 63 -1.70 -6.15 4.16
CA TYR A 63 -2.29 -6.50 5.45
C TYR A 63 -3.00 -5.30 6.08
N PHE A 64 -4.18 -5.55 6.64
CA PHE A 64 -4.99 -4.54 7.34
C PHE A 64 -5.04 -4.88 8.82
N PHE A 65 -4.71 -3.92 9.68
CA PHE A 65 -4.57 -4.12 11.12
C PHE A 65 -5.56 -3.28 11.92
N GLU A 66 -5.99 -3.79 13.07
CA GLU A 66 -6.92 -3.13 14.00
C GLU A 66 -6.37 -1.84 14.65
N ASN A 67 -5.06 -1.72 14.84
CA ASN A 67 -4.47 -0.66 15.67
C ASN A 67 -4.04 0.59 14.89
N LYS A 68 -4.23 1.78 15.47
CA LYS A 68 -3.61 3.02 14.97
C LYS A 68 -2.08 2.93 15.04
N PRO A 69 -1.35 3.53 14.07
CA PRO A 69 0.08 3.75 14.19
C PRO A 69 0.44 4.40 15.53
N THR A 70 1.24 3.76 16.37
CA THR A 70 1.66 4.34 17.64
C THR A 70 2.59 5.54 17.41
N ALA A 71 2.22 6.68 17.97
CA ALA A 71 2.98 7.92 17.80
C ALA A 71 4.34 7.85 18.52
N TRP A 72 5.36 8.41 17.87
CA TRP A 72 6.76 8.40 18.29
C TRP A 72 7.01 8.96 19.71
N TYR A 73 6.14 9.81 20.25
CA TYR A 73 6.31 10.40 21.59
C TYR A 73 6.13 9.38 22.73
N LYS A 74 5.39 8.28 22.52
CA LYS A 74 5.32 7.17 23.51
C LYS A 74 6.66 6.46 23.68
N ARG A 75 7.54 6.52 22.65
CA ARG A 75 8.92 6.03 22.71
C ARG A 75 9.80 6.93 23.59
N LEU A 76 9.54 8.25 23.58
CA LEU A 76 10.26 9.22 24.40
C LEU A 76 9.94 9.10 25.90
N LEU A 77 8.76 8.60 26.27
CA LEU A 77 8.35 8.38 27.66
C LEU A 77 8.67 6.95 28.17
N SER A 78 9.20 6.08 27.32
CA SER A 78 9.49 4.66 27.65
C SER A 78 10.99 4.37 27.85
N ILE A 79 11.77 5.35 28.33
CA ILE A 79 13.25 5.32 28.41
C ILE A 79 13.81 4.26 29.38
N ASN A 80 12.98 3.57 30.17
CA ASN A 80 13.47 2.63 31.20
C ASN A 80 13.41 1.13 30.86
N LYS A 81 13.19 0.75 29.60
CA LYS A 81 13.39 -0.65 29.15
C LYS A 81 14.14 -0.70 27.84
N ALA A 82 15.45 -0.87 27.94
CA ALA A 82 16.31 -1.23 26.82
C ALA A 82 16.02 -2.69 26.41
N TYR A 83 15.08 -2.88 25.47
CA TYR A 83 15.08 -4.08 24.65
C TYR A 83 16.11 -3.87 23.54
N ALA A 84 17.23 -4.58 23.66
CA ALA A 84 18.23 -4.67 22.61
C ALA A 84 17.60 -5.35 21.36
N HIS A 85 17.64 -4.64 20.23
CA HIS A 85 17.42 -5.05 18.84
C HIS A 85 16.76 -6.41 18.53
N ALA A 86 15.50 -6.36 18.07
CA ALA A 86 14.98 -7.20 16.98
C ALA A 86 14.10 -6.30 16.08
N GLY A 87 14.19 -6.49 14.76
CA GLY A 87 13.62 -5.59 13.73
C GLY A 87 12.22 -5.08 14.04
N GLY A 88 12.05 -3.76 13.91
CA GLY A 88 10.82 -3.06 14.26
C GLY A 88 9.63 -3.53 13.44
N ASN A 89 8.66 -4.12 14.15
CA ASN A 89 7.25 -4.28 13.78
C ASN A 89 6.44 -4.38 15.10
N GLU A 90 6.45 -3.29 15.89
CA GLU A 90 5.72 -3.19 17.18
C GLU A 90 4.21 -2.87 16.99
N LEU A 91 3.68 -3.01 15.77
CA LEU A 91 2.26 -2.84 15.45
C LEU A 91 1.53 -4.19 15.49
N LYS A 92 1.57 -4.90 16.62
CA LYS A 92 0.87 -6.20 16.72
C LYS A 92 -0.58 -6.04 17.14
N GLY A 93 -1.35 -5.29 16.33
CA GLY A 93 -2.81 -5.45 16.32
C GLY A 93 -3.19 -6.76 15.64
N ALA A 94 -4.45 -7.16 15.75
CA ALA A 94 -4.97 -8.26 14.95
C ALA A 94 -4.89 -7.89 13.46
N VAL A 95 -4.42 -8.81 12.61
CA VAL A 95 -4.67 -8.74 11.16
C VAL A 95 -6.15 -9.04 10.97
N LEU A 96 -6.85 -8.12 10.32
CA LEU A 96 -8.28 -8.23 10.02
C LEU A 96 -8.52 -8.67 8.59
N LEU A 97 -7.65 -8.32 7.65
CA LEU A 97 -7.74 -8.70 6.25
C LEU A 97 -6.33 -8.85 5.67
N GLU A 98 -6.13 -9.83 4.81
CA GLU A 98 -4.88 -10.04 4.10
C GLU A 98 -5.13 -10.38 2.62
N VAL A 99 -4.28 -9.82 1.76
CA VAL A 99 -4.14 -10.18 0.34
C VAL A 99 -2.70 -10.67 0.20
N LEU A 100 -2.51 -11.98 0.02
CA LEU A 100 -1.19 -12.61 0.15
C LEU A 100 -0.45 -12.71 -1.19
N GLU A 101 -1.16 -12.65 -2.30
CA GLU A 101 -0.58 -12.67 -3.63
C GLU A 101 -0.11 -11.28 -4.07
N GLN A 102 0.85 -11.26 -4.98
CA GLN A 102 1.30 -10.06 -5.66
C GLN A 102 0.52 -9.87 -6.96
N TYR A 103 0.08 -8.65 -7.29
CA TYR A 103 -0.66 -8.34 -8.52
C TYR A 103 0.07 -7.28 -9.36
N PRO A 104 0.06 -7.38 -10.70
CA PRO A 104 0.60 -6.35 -11.57
C PRO A 104 -0.47 -5.28 -11.80
N VAL A 105 -0.35 -4.15 -11.11
CA VAL A 105 -1.30 -3.05 -11.18
C VAL A 105 -0.91 -2.10 -12.30
N ASP A 106 -1.84 -1.88 -13.23
CA ASP A 106 -1.73 -0.78 -14.18
C ASP A 106 -2.16 0.53 -13.51
N LEU A 107 -1.20 1.40 -13.23
CA LEU A 107 -1.49 2.63 -12.50
C LEU A 107 -2.23 3.64 -13.37
N LEU A 108 -2.25 3.50 -14.71
CA LEU A 108 -2.96 4.41 -15.61
C LEU A 108 -4.33 3.89 -16.06
N ALA A 109 -4.69 2.66 -15.67
CA ALA A 109 -5.99 2.09 -16.03
C ALA A 109 -7.14 2.87 -15.37
N SER A 110 -8.20 3.11 -16.14
CA SER A 110 -9.44 3.72 -15.66
C SER A 110 -10.21 2.80 -14.70
N THR A 111 -9.99 1.49 -14.80
CA THR A 111 -10.61 0.47 -13.95
C THR A 111 -9.56 -0.09 -12.97
N PRO A 112 -9.86 -0.17 -11.66
CA PRO A 112 -8.97 -0.81 -10.69
C PRO A 112 -8.65 -2.26 -11.07
N THR A 113 -7.43 -2.70 -10.76
CA THR A 113 -7.01 -4.10 -10.87
C THR A 113 -7.60 -4.90 -9.72
N ASP A 114 -8.38 -5.92 -10.03
CA ASP A 114 -8.98 -6.81 -9.03
C ASP A 114 -7.91 -7.64 -8.35
N THR A 115 -7.94 -7.67 -7.02
CA THR A 115 -7.00 -8.44 -6.17
C THR A 115 -7.71 -9.56 -5.42
N GLY A 116 -8.91 -9.93 -5.88
CA GLY A 116 -9.68 -11.07 -5.39
C GLY A 116 -10.76 -10.73 -4.37
N VAL A 117 -11.41 -11.79 -3.87
CA VAL A 117 -12.35 -11.74 -2.74
C VAL A 117 -11.72 -12.57 -1.63
N VAL A 118 -11.41 -11.93 -0.50
CA VAL A 118 -10.61 -12.53 0.57
C VAL A 118 -11.43 -12.64 1.86
N PRO A 119 -11.19 -13.69 2.67
CA PRO A 119 -11.76 -13.76 4.01
C PRO A 119 -11.17 -12.66 4.91
N ALA A 120 -11.99 -12.15 5.81
CA ALA A 120 -11.60 -11.14 6.78
C ALA A 120 -12.31 -11.35 8.12
N LEU A 121 -11.80 -10.66 9.15
CA LEU A 121 -12.41 -10.51 10.46
C LEU A 121 -13.03 -9.11 10.55
N GLY A 122 -14.29 -9.07 10.98
CA GLY A 122 -15.00 -7.83 11.25
C GLY A 122 -14.30 -7.02 12.34
N GLY A 123 -14.26 -5.71 12.16
CA GLY A 123 -13.58 -4.78 13.05
C GLY A 123 -13.13 -3.52 12.32
N LEU A 124 -12.57 -2.57 13.06
CA LEU A 124 -12.07 -1.32 12.48
C LEU A 124 -10.59 -1.49 12.10
N ALA A 125 -10.29 -1.57 10.81
CA ALA A 125 -8.92 -1.52 10.32
C ALA A 125 -8.41 -0.07 10.32
N GLN A 126 -7.32 0.17 11.05
CA GLN A 126 -6.75 1.49 11.32
C GLN A 126 -5.37 1.72 10.70
N ALA A 127 -4.75 0.64 10.21
CA ALA A 127 -3.47 0.69 9.53
C ALA A 127 -3.43 -0.35 8.42
N VAL A 128 -2.69 -0.01 7.36
CA VAL A 128 -2.34 -0.92 6.27
C VAL A 128 -0.82 -1.07 6.22
N GLU A 129 -0.36 -2.29 5.99
CA GLU A 129 1.00 -2.60 5.60
C GLU A 129 0.97 -3.12 4.16
N LEU A 130 1.86 -2.56 3.35
CA LEU A 130 2.05 -3.01 1.98
C LEU A 130 3.48 -3.51 1.82
N GLU A 131 3.63 -4.66 1.20
CA GLU A 131 4.91 -5.19 0.80
C GLU A 131 5.13 -4.96 -0.71
N LEU A 132 6.36 -4.59 -1.06
CA LEU A 132 6.77 -4.15 -2.39
C LEU A 132 7.95 -5.01 -2.88
N HIS A 133 7.66 -6.26 -3.18
CA HIS A 133 8.65 -7.22 -3.67
C HIS A 133 8.92 -7.06 -5.17
N PRO A 134 10.14 -7.35 -5.64
CA PRO A 134 10.36 -7.62 -7.05
C PRO A 134 9.54 -8.83 -7.52
N VAL A 135 9.20 -8.87 -8.81
CA VAL A 135 8.38 -9.95 -9.40
C VAL A 135 9.07 -11.30 -9.22
N GLY A 136 8.27 -12.31 -8.83
CA GLY A 136 8.71 -13.70 -8.66
C GLY A 136 9.24 -14.04 -7.26
N GLN A 137 9.22 -13.10 -6.31
CA GLN A 137 9.59 -13.37 -4.92
C GLN A 137 8.39 -13.68 -4.01
N VAL A 138 7.18 -13.45 -4.50
CA VAL A 138 5.90 -13.74 -3.84
C VAL A 138 5.00 -14.49 -4.81
N ALA A 139 4.04 -15.25 -4.29
CA ALA A 139 3.03 -15.93 -5.10
C ALA A 139 2.32 -14.94 -6.05
N PRO A 140 2.24 -15.24 -7.35
CA PRO A 140 1.56 -14.37 -8.30
C PRO A 140 0.04 -14.51 -8.18
N GLY A 141 -0.66 -13.37 -8.16
CA GLY A 141 -2.12 -13.29 -8.18
C GLY A 141 -2.71 -13.17 -9.58
N ALA A 142 -1.86 -13.06 -10.60
CA ALA A 142 -2.25 -12.97 -12.01
C ALA A 142 -1.38 -13.89 -12.89
N PRO A 143 -1.79 -14.16 -14.14
CA PRO A 143 -0.94 -14.88 -15.10
C PRO A 143 0.39 -14.16 -15.36
N GLU A 144 1.46 -14.92 -15.64
CA GLU A 144 2.80 -14.39 -15.90
C GLU A 144 2.83 -13.28 -16.97
N SER A 145 2.03 -13.43 -18.03
CA SER A 145 1.93 -12.44 -19.11
C SER A 145 1.52 -11.05 -18.62
N ALA A 146 0.81 -10.94 -17.50
CA ALA A 146 0.41 -9.65 -16.92
C ALA A 146 1.59 -8.87 -16.30
N TYR A 147 2.70 -9.56 -15.97
CA TYR A 147 3.92 -8.96 -15.42
C TYR A 147 4.98 -8.65 -16.50
N ALA A 148 4.72 -8.96 -17.77
CA ALA A 148 5.73 -8.90 -18.83
C ALA A 148 6.48 -7.55 -18.91
N LEU A 149 5.80 -6.43 -18.68
CA LEU A 149 6.41 -5.09 -18.70
C LEU A 149 7.33 -4.82 -17.48
N LEU A 150 6.97 -5.37 -16.32
CA LEU A 150 7.73 -5.28 -15.08
C LEU A 150 9.00 -6.14 -15.15
N GLY A 151 8.94 -7.27 -15.85
CA GLY A 151 10.04 -8.23 -15.86
C GLY A 151 10.27 -8.77 -14.44
N LYS A 152 11.44 -8.51 -13.86
CA LYS A 152 11.78 -8.88 -12.47
C LYS A 152 11.66 -7.72 -11.48
N GLU A 153 11.19 -6.56 -11.92
CA GLU A 153 11.30 -5.30 -11.18
C GLU A 153 10.03 -5.01 -10.38
N THR A 154 10.12 -4.21 -9.32
CA THR A 154 8.95 -3.84 -8.51
C THR A 154 8.07 -2.83 -9.25
N ILE A 155 8.65 -1.85 -9.94
CA ILE A 155 7.91 -0.82 -10.69
C ILE A 155 8.54 -0.59 -12.06
N TYR A 156 7.72 -0.16 -13.01
CA TYR A 156 8.13 0.40 -14.28
C TYR A 156 7.38 1.71 -14.57
N LEU A 157 8.11 2.74 -14.97
CA LEU A 157 7.57 4.04 -15.35
C LEU A 157 8.16 4.49 -16.70
N GLU A 158 7.32 5.08 -17.53
CA GLU A 158 7.71 5.72 -18.79
C GLU A 158 6.84 6.97 -18.98
N GLY A 159 7.46 8.09 -19.35
CA GLY A 159 6.73 9.33 -19.58
C GLY A 159 7.60 10.53 -19.95
N GLN A 160 7.01 11.70 -19.78
CA GLN A 160 7.64 13.00 -20.02
C GLN A 160 7.44 13.90 -18.82
N ALA A 161 8.45 14.69 -18.48
CA ALA A 161 8.38 15.74 -17.48
C ALA A 161 8.75 17.09 -18.12
N ASP A 162 7.92 18.11 -17.89
CA ASP A 162 8.09 19.46 -18.41
C ASP A 162 8.26 20.47 -17.26
N LYS A 163 9.25 21.35 -17.33
CA LYS A 163 9.46 22.46 -16.38
C LYS A 163 10.20 23.60 -17.06
N GLU A 164 9.65 24.82 -17.00
CA GLU A 164 10.35 26.05 -17.45
C GLU A 164 10.93 25.96 -18.89
N GLY A 165 10.21 25.30 -19.80
CA GLY A 165 10.64 25.10 -21.19
C GLY A 165 11.63 23.94 -21.39
N GLN A 166 12.05 23.27 -20.33
CA GLN A 166 12.79 22.01 -20.39
C GLN A 166 11.83 20.83 -20.46
N THR A 167 12.09 19.91 -21.38
CA THR A 167 11.35 18.65 -21.54
C THR A 167 12.30 17.48 -21.36
N VAL A 168 11.97 16.55 -20.46
CA VAL A 168 12.73 15.34 -20.17
C VAL A 168 11.84 14.12 -20.43
N ARG A 169 12.16 13.35 -21.47
CA ARG A 169 11.54 12.03 -21.69
C ARG A 169 12.28 11.01 -20.84
N PHE A 170 11.58 10.25 -20.03
CA PHE A 170 12.20 9.33 -19.09
C PHE A 170 11.57 7.94 -19.16
N ALA A 171 12.38 6.94 -18.83
CA ALA A 171 11.93 5.59 -18.55
C ALA A 171 12.82 4.99 -17.45
N GLY A 172 12.27 4.05 -16.69
CA GLY A 172 13.11 3.27 -15.79
C GLY A 172 12.32 2.20 -15.05
N ARG A 173 13.08 1.22 -14.56
CA ARG A 173 12.58 0.17 -13.69
C ARG A 173 13.26 0.24 -12.34
N LEU A 174 12.56 -0.17 -11.28
CA LEU A 174 13.19 -0.20 -9.97
C LEU A 174 12.75 -1.44 -9.20
N SER A 175 13.74 -2.10 -8.60
CA SER A 175 13.57 -3.13 -7.58
C SER A 175 13.85 -2.54 -6.20
N ILE A 176 13.03 -2.89 -5.22
CA ILE A 176 13.33 -2.53 -3.83
C ILE A 176 14.32 -3.56 -3.24
N PRO A 177 15.48 -3.11 -2.73
CA PRO A 177 16.50 -4.03 -2.20
C PRO A 177 16.01 -4.88 -1.04
N ASP A 178 16.47 -6.13 -0.99
CA ASP A 178 16.19 -7.06 0.10
C ASP A 178 17.09 -6.79 1.33
N VAL A 179 16.86 -5.66 2.00
CA VAL A 179 17.66 -5.25 3.15
C VAL A 179 16.74 -4.80 4.28
N GLY A 180 16.72 -5.55 5.38
CA GLY A 180 15.88 -5.24 6.55
C GLY A 180 14.41 -5.13 6.17
N THR A 181 13.76 -4.03 6.55
CA THR A 181 12.34 -3.76 6.26
C THR A 181 12.14 -2.89 5.02
N LYS A 182 13.11 -2.81 4.11
CA LYS A 182 13.02 -1.88 2.96
C LYS A 182 11.83 -2.13 2.05
N ARG A 183 11.37 -3.38 1.92
CA ARG A 183 10.22 -3.74 1.10
C ARG A 183 8.88 -3.53 1.78
N ILE A 184 8.88 -3.16 3.05
CA ILE A 184 7.67 -2.96 3.83
C ILE A 184 7.36 -1.45 3.86
N VAL A 185 6.13 -1.12 3.53
CA VAL A 185 5.51 0.20 3.75
C VAL A 185 4.52 0.07 4.90
N PRO A 186 4.96 0.30 6.15
CA PRO A 186 4.10 0.14 7.30
C PRO A 186 3.30 1.41 7.56
N ASN A 187 2.26 1.29 8.37
CA ASN A 187 1.49 2.43 8.90
C ASN A 187 0.82 3.31 7.85
N ILE A 188 0.43 2.76 6.70
CA ILE A 188 -0.48 3.47 5.78
C ILE A 188 -1.78 3.68 6.55
N HIS A 189 -2.22 4.93 6.66
CA HIS A 189 -3.39 5.25 7.46
C HIS A 189 -4.65 4.72 6.78
N ALA A 190 -5.50 4.09 7.57
CA ALA A 190 -6.83 3.66 7.18
C ALA A 190 -7.80 3.92 8.33
N GLU A 191 -9.08 4.08 8.02
CA GLU A 191 -10.19 3.99 8.98
C GLU A 191 -11.33 3.26 8.28
N LEU A 192 -11.21 1.93 8.22
CA LEU A 192 -12.08 1.05 7.43
C LEU A 192 -12.85 0.14 8.37
N ASP A 193 -14.16 0.32 8.48
CA ASP A 193 -15.02 -0.62 9.19
C ASP A 193 -15.26 -1.85 8.32
N LEU A 194 -14.71 -2.99 8.74
CA LEU A 194 -14.87 -4.29 8.11
C LEU A 194 -16.06 -5.08 8.71
N ALA A 195 -16.60 -4.68 9.86
CA ALA A 195 -17.73 -5.39 10.47
C ALA A 195 -19.01 -5.27 9.63
N GLY A 196 -19.16 -4.17 8.90
CA GLY A 196 -20.26 -3.95 7.94
C GLY A 196 -19.93 -4.38 6.50
N ALA A 197 -18.77 -5.01 6.27
CA ALA A 197 -18.39 -5.43 4.93
C ALA A 197 -19.16 -6.69 4.50
N THR A 198 -20.02 -6.53 3.51
CA THR A 198 -20.65 -7.61 2.77
C THR A 198 -20.13 -7.56 1.33
N ALA A 199 -20.39 -8.61 0.54
CA ALA A 199 -20.12 -8.58 -0.90
C ALA A 199 -20.84 -7.40 -1.62
N GLU A 200 -21.91 -6.87 -1.01
CA GLU A 200 -22.70 -5.72 -1.50
C GLU A 200 -22.19 -4.37 -0.99
N SER A 201 -21.39 -4.34 0.09
CA SER A 201 -20.89 -3.11 0.74
C SER A 201 -19.86 -2.34 -0.10
N GLY A 202 -19.59 -2.80 -1.32
CA GLY A 202 -18.62 -2.22 -2.23
C GLY A 202 -17.27 -2.93 -2.18
N ARG A 203 -16.29 -2.31 -2.82
CA ARG A 203 -14.95 -2.89 -3.03
C ARG A 203 -13.93 -2.10 -2.25
N LEU A 204 -13.09 -2.76 -1.47
CA LEU A 204 -11.98 -2.12 -0.78
C LEU A 204 -10.85 -1.84 -1.79
N VAL A 205 -10.49 -0.57 -1.99
CA VAL A 205 -9.51 -0.16 -3.00
C VAL A 205 -8.29 0.45 -2.34
N LEU A 206 -7.11 -0.14 -2.59
CA LEU A 206 -5.81 0.47 -2.30
C LEU A 206 -5.40 1.36 -3.48
N SER A 207 -5.19 2.64 -3.22
CA SER A 207 -4.75 3.60 -4.22
C SER A 207 -3.27 3.93 -4.03
N VAL A 208 -2.50 3.89 -5.12
CA VAL A 208 -1.11 4.37 -5.19
C VAL A 208 -1.13 5.81 -5.68
N LEU A 209 -0.72 6.75 -4.83
CA LEU A 209 -0.71 8.18 -5.12
C LEU A 209 0.56 8.53 -5.91
N VAL A 210 0.48 8.48 -7.24
CA VAL A 210 1.64 8.51 -8.14
C VAL A 210 2.36 9.87 -8.10
N ASP A 211 1.61 10.95 -7.89
CA ASP A 211 2.14 12.29 -7.64
C ASP A 211 2.98 12.36 -6.36
N GLN A 212 2.59 11.63 -5.31
CA GLN A 212 3.38 11.52 -4.07
C GLN A 212 4.60 10.62 -4.24
N VAL A 213 4.48 9.53 -5.02
CA VAL A 213 5.62 8.66 -5.39
C VAL A 213 6.70 9.47 -6.11
N LEU A 214 6.30 10.35 -7.05
CA LEU A 214 7.23 11.17 -7.84
C LEU A 214 7.50 12.55 -7.23
N ALA A 215 6.98 12.85 -6.05
CA ALA A 215 6.98 14.22 -5.50
C ALA A 215 8.36 14.86 -5.43
N ASN A 216 9.41 14.07 -5.14
CA ASN A 216 10.77 14.55 -4.93
C ASN A 216 11.75 14.19 -6.06
N VAL A 217 11.26 13.64 -7.17
CA VAL A 217 12.10 13.29 -8.33
C VAL A 217 12.50 14.57 -9.06
N ARG A 218 13.81 14.74 -9.30
CA ARG A 218 14.35 15.83 -10.11
C ARG A 218 14.76 15.32 -11.48
N PHE A 219 13.88 15.54 -12.47
CA PHE A 219 14.09 15.05 -13.83
C PHE A 219 15.27 15.73 -14.56
N ASP A 220 15.68 16.93 -14.13
CA ASP A 220 16.88 17.62 -14.60
C ASP A 220 18.19 16.93 -14.23
N THR A 221 18.16 15.97 -13.29
CA THR A 221 19.34 15.24 -12.82
C THR A 221 19.54 13.88 -13.48
N LEU A 222 18.64 13.47 -14.37
CA LEU A 222 18.71 12.16 -15.01
C LEU A 222 19.88 12.09 -16.01
N THR A 223 20.49 10.91 -16.11
CA THR A 223 21.49 10.60 -17.13
C THR A 223 20.79 10.31 -18.45
N GLN A 224 21.19 10.99 -19.53
CA GLN A 224 20.66 10.73 -20.87
C GLN A 224 21.19 9.39 -21.39
N GLU A 225 20.29 8.52 -21.82
CA GLU A 225 20.62 7.30 -22.54
C GLU A 225 20.57 7.51 -24.07
N LYS A 226 20.59 6.41 -24.83
CA LYS A 226 20.37 6.44 -26.28
C LYS A 226 18.98 6.98 -26.61
N ASP A 227 18.83 7.52 -27.81
CA ASP A 227 17.55 8.01 -28.37
C ASP A 227 16.89 9.17 -27.61
N GLY A 228 17.62 9.81 -26.69
CA GLY A 228 17.16 10.96 -25.92
C GLY A 228 16.08 10.64 -24.90
N VAL A 229 16.07 9.40 -24.41
CA VAL A 229 15.36 8.98 -23.20
C VAL A 229 16.34 9.03 -22.04
N TYR A 230 15.88 9.46 -20.88
CA TYR A 230 16.68 9.61 -19.67
C TYR A 230 16.36 8.48 -18.68
N ALA A 231 17.40 7.87 -18.12
CA ALA A 231 17.30 6.75 -17.19
C ALA A 231 16.80 7.23 -15.82
N LEU A 232 15.68 6.67 -15.36
CA LEU A 232 15.16 6.89 -13.99
C LEU A 232 15.77 5.90 -12.98
N ASP A 233 16.47 4.87 -13.47
CA ASP A 233 16.93 3.70 -12.74
C ASP A 233 18.46 3.65 -12.51
N ASP A 234 19.16 4.75 -12.78
CA ASP A 234 20.58 4.90 -12.49
C ASP A 234 20.84 4.81 -10.96
N GLU A 235 21.38 3.66 -10.51
CA GLU A 235 21.59 3.40 -9.10
C GLU A 235 22.55 4.43 -8.46
N GLY A 236 22.14 4.99 -7.33
CA GLY A 236 22.89 6.05 -6.65
C GLY A 236 22.60 7.45 -7.17
N ALA A 237 21.88 7.61 -8.29
CA ALA A 237 21.38 8.90 -8.73
C ALA A 237 20.33 9.46 -7.78
N GLN A 238 20.17 10.79 -7.80
CA GLN A 238 19.17 11.48 -6.97
C GLN A 238 17.76 11.00 -7.28
N ALA A 239 17.41 10.87 -8.57
CA ALA A 239 16.07 10.51 -8.99
C ALA A 239 15.70 9.08 -8.59
N HIS A 240 16.62 8.12 -8.75
CA HIS A 240 16.44 6.75 -8.28
C HIS A 240 16.19 6.71 -6.76
N THR A 241 16.99 7.44 -5.99
CA THR A 241 16.83 7.53 -4.53
C THR A 241 15.49 8.17 -4.15
N ALA A 242 15.09 9.23 -4.83
CA ALA A 242 13.82 9.92 -4.58
C ALA A 242 12.62 9.03 -4.91
N LEU A 243 12.66 8.29 -6.02
CA LEU A 243 11.63 7.32 -6.40
C LEU A 243 11.51 6.20 -5.35
N LEU A 244 12.65 5.63 -4.92
CA LEU A 244 12.68 4.60 -3.89
C LEU A 244 12.06 5.10 -2.57
N LEU A 245 12.37 6.33 -2.15
CA LEU A 245 11.79 6.94 -0.95
C LEU A 245 10.30 7.23 -1.12
N GLY A 246 9.87 7.69 -2.30
CA GLY A 246 8.46 7.92 -2.63
C GLY A 246 7.65 6.63 -2.56
N LEU A 247 8.13 5.54 -3.18
CA LEU A 247 7.49 4.23 -3.11
C LEU A 247 7.40 3.69 -1.69
N ARG A 248 8.38 4.00 -0.84
CA ARG A 248 8.42 3.50 0.54
C ARG A 248 7.72 4.42 1.53
N SER A 249 7.17 5.54 1.06
CA SER A 249 6.43 6.48 1.89
C SER A 249 5.00 5.98 2.10
N ARG A 250 4.57 5.86 3.35
CA ARG A 250 3.17 5.58 3.70
C ARG A 250 2.17 6.60 3.15
N TYR A 251 2.65 7.81 2.83
CA TYR A 251 1.83 8.90 2.29
C TYR A 251 1.60 8.77 0.78
N SER A 252 2.27 7.80 0.13
CA SER A 252 2.05 7.49 -1.28
C SER A 252 0.92 6.48 -1.48
N TYR A 253 0.16 6.18 -0.42
CA TYR A 253 -0.89 5.18 -0.45
C TYR A 253 -2.10 5.63 0.37
N SER A 254 -3.27 5.22 -0.07
CA SER A 254 -4.51 5.35 0.69
C SER A 254 -5.41 4.14 0.46
N ALA A 255 -6.26 3.81 1.42
CA ALA A 255 -7.23 2.72 1.29
C ALA A 255 -8.62 3.25 1.61
N ALA A 256 -9.60 2.93 0.77
CA ALA A 256 -10.98 3.38 0.92
C ALA A 256 -11.98 2.38 0.31
N TRP A 257 -13.21 2.42 0.80
CA TRP A 257 -14.33 1.75 0.15
C TRP A 257 -14.71 2.49 -1.13
N ALA A 258 -14.64 1.81 -2.28
CA ALA A 258 -15.31 2.24 -3.50
C ALA A 258 -16.76 1.78 -3.43
N ARG A 259 -17.70 2.73 -3.40
CA ARG A 259 -19.14 2.42 -3.48
C ARG A 259 -19.42 1.69 -4.79
N SER A 260 -20.25 0.65 -4.74
CA SER A 260 -20.89 0.13 -5.93
C SER A 260 -21.67 1.28 -6.57
N VAL A 261 -21.33 1.62 -7.82
CA VAL A 261 -22.26 2.42 -8.63
C VAL A 261 -23.43 1.48 -8.86
N GLU A 262 -24.55 1.71 -8.17
CA GLU A 262 -25.81 1.07 -8.54
C GLU A 262 -25.98 1.32 -10.04
N ARG A 263 -25.87 0.25 -10.84
CA ARG A 263 -26.26 0.31 -12.24
C ARG A 263 -27.75 0.56 -12.23
N GLY A 264 -28.14 1.84 -12.34
CA GLY A 264 -29.51 2.21 -12.66
C GLY A 264 -29.85 1.55 -13.98
N GLU A 265 -30.76 0.58 -13.90
CA GLU A 265 -31.47 0.00 -15.05
C GLU A 265 -32.39 1.04 -15.70
#